data_AF-A0A0E0XYS9-F1
#
_entry.id   AF-A0A0E0XYS9-F1
#
_cell.length_a   1.000
_cell.length_b   1.000
_cell.length_c   1.000
_cell.angle_alpha   90.00
_cell.angle_beta   90.00
_cell.angle_gamma   90.00
#
_symmetry.space_group_name_H-M   'P 1'
#
loop_
_entity.id
_entity.type
_entity.pdbx_description
1 polymer ?
#
loop_
_entity_poly.entity_id
_entity_poly.type
_entity_poly.pdbx_seq_one_letter_code
_entity_poly.pdbx_strand_id
1 'polypeptide(L)'
;MLIVNLDTHRPLVLLPGRDQRTLATWFRKYPEIQVVSRDRSGVYATAAREGAPQARQVADRWHLLKNIGDEPERMMYRHMPLIRLVVRELSLKKSPEPEISVPVASLRRLERLKQHIRKKRHQRWTEVMALHNKGCSFREISRITGLSRVTVSRWVGSGTFPEMSTRPPKRGLLDPWREWLKEQRECGNYNSGRIWREMVARGVTGSETIVRDAVAKWRKGWIPPVTTAARLPSVSRVSRWLMPWRIIRGEENYAFRFISLMCEKEPELKIAQQLVLEFYRILKT
;
A
#
# COMPACT_ATOMS: atom_id res chain seq x y z
N MET A 1 8.70 13.46 28.05
CA MET A 1 9.58 13.05 26.93
C MET A 1 10.23 11.72 27.26
N LEU A 2 10.31 10.76 26.33
CA LEU A 2 10.95 9.47 26.57
C LEU A 2 12.42 9.49 26.15
N ILE A 3 13.30 8.99 26.99
CA ILE A 3 14.71 8.74 26.68
C ILE A 3 14.92 7.23 26.61
N VAL A 4 15.60 6.78 25.56
CA VAL A 4 15.81 5.37 25.25
C VAL A 4 17.31 5.13 25.14
N ASN A 5 17.78 4.01 25.69
CA ASN A 5 19.15 3.58 25.51
C ASN A 5 19.35 3.09 24.06
N LEU A 6 20.37 3.61 23.37
CA LEU A 6 20.58 3.36 21.95
C LEU A 6 21.02 1.92 21.65
N ASP A 7 21.73 1.26 22.56
CA ASP A 7 22.25 -0.09 22.33
C ASP A 7 21.22 -1.17 22.64
N THR A 8 20.47 -0.99 23.74
CA THR A 8 19.51 -1.98 24.23
C THR A 8 18.08 -1.74 23.73
N HIS A 9 17.83 -0.58 23.11
CA HIS A 9 16.49 -0.11 22.71
C HIS A 9 15.46 -0.10 23.85
N ARG A 10 15.92 -0.01 25.12
CA ARG A 10 15.05 0.02 26.29
C ARG A 10 14.80 1.46 26.76
N PRO A 11 13.57 1.80 27.15
CA PRO A 11 13.29 3.05 27.84
C PRO A 11 14.17 3.20 29.09
N LEU A 12 14.88 4.32 29.20
CA LEU A 12 15.66 4.69 30.39
C LEU A 12 14.82 5.53 31.34
N VAL A 13 14.14 6.55 30.81
CA VAL A 13 13.32 7.45 31.62
C VAL A 13 12.19 8.07 30.81
N LEU A 14 11.08 8.32 31.47
CA LEU A 14 10.03 9.21 30.99
C LEU A 14 10.06 10.50 31.79
N LEU A 15 10.51 11.60 31.17
CA LEU A 15 10.53 12.92 31.79
C LEU A 15 9.13 13.54 31.81
N PRO A 16 8.79 14.33 32.86
CA PRO A 16 7.46 14.93 33.03
C PRO A 16 7.14 16.02 31.99
N GLY A 17 8.16 16.53 31.29
CA GLY A 17 8.03 17.57 30.27
C GLY A 17 8.82 17.27 28.99
N ARG A 18 8.77 18.23 28.07
CA ARG A 18 9.60 18.28 26.83
C ARG A 18 10.42 19.56 26.74
N ASP A 19 10.50 20.32 27.83
CA ASP A 19 11.21 21.58 27.91
C ASP A 19 12.73 21.37 28.00
N GLN A 20 13.47 22.38 27.56
CA GLN A 20 14.93 22.36 27.51
C GLN A 20 15.55 22.15 28.90
N ARG A 21 15.04 22.85 29.91
CA ARG A 21 15.63 22.87 31.27
C ARG A 21 15.56 21.50 31.92
N THR A 22 14.42 20.82 31.84
CA THR A 22 14.23 19.47 32.38
C THR A 22 15.17 18.47 31.71
N LEU A 23 15.30 18.53 30.38
CA LEU A 23 16.20 17.65 29.64
C LEU A 23 17.68 17.93 29.94
N ALA A 24 18.11 19.19 29.95
CA ALA A 24 19.49 19.56 30.27
C ALA A 24 19.87 19.13 31.70
N THR A 25 18.94 19.30 32.65
CA THR A 25 19.14 18.86 34.05
C THR A 25 19.28 17.35 34.14
N TRP A 26 18.53 16.59 33.35
CA TRP A 26 18.68 15.13 33.29
C TRP A 26 20.05 14.73 32.72
N PHE A 27 20.46 15.33 31.60
CA PHE A 27 21.76 15.04 30.98
C PHE A 27 22.96 15.29 31.93
N ARG A 28 22.92 16.34 32.76
CA ARG A 28 24.00 16.64 33.72
C ARG A 28 24.22 15.54 34.76
N LYS A 29 23.22 14.70 35.01
CA LYS A 29 23.33 13.57 35.94
C LYS A 29 24.12 12.39 35.35
N TYR A 30 24.34 12.38 34.03
CA TYR A 30 24.94 11.28 33.30
C TYR A 30 26.09 11.78 32.40
N PRO A 31 27.21 12.24 32.98
CA PRO A 31 28.36 12.72 32.22
C PRO A 31 29.00 11.65 31.33
N GLU A 32 28.75 10.36 31.59
CA GLU A 32 29.21 9.22 30.80
C GLU A 32 28.53 9.11 29.42
N ILE A 33 27.44 9.85 29.17
CA ILE A 33 26.78 9.84 27.86
C ILE A 33 27.73 10.45 26.82
N GLN A 34 28.10 9.63 25.82
CA GLN A 34 29.00 10.03 24.74
C GLN A 34 28.26 10.38 23.44
N VAL A 35 27.05 9.88 23.24
CA VAL A 35 26.27 10.09 22.01
C VAL A 35 24.81 10.37 22.36
N VAL A 36 24.25 11.41 21.74
CA VAL A 36 22.83 11.75 21.82
C VAL A 36 22.24 11.68 20.42
N SER A 37 21.49 10.60 20.16
CA SER A 37 20.62 10.52 18.98
C SER A 37 19.32 11.27 19.25
N ARG A 38 18.98 12.23 18.40
CA ARG A 38 17.79 13.06 18.60
C ARG A 38 17.09 13.44 17.30
N ASP A 39 15.82 13.83 17.45
CA ASP A 39 15.07 14.54 16.43
C ASP A 39 15.71 15.91 16.11
N ARG A 40 15.31 16.57 15.02
CA ARG A 40 15.79 17.89 14.57
C ARG A 40 15.24 19.08 15.38
N SER A 41 14.57 18.82 16.50
CA SER A 41 14.07 19.86 17.41
C SER A 41 15.21 20.70 17.99
N GLY A 42 15.10 22.03 17.84
CA GLY A 42 16.04 22.99 18.42
C GLY A 42 16.12 22.89 19.95
N VAL A 43 14.98 22.65 20.61
CA VAL A 43 14.90 22.49 22.08
C VAL A 43 15.80 21.36 22.57
N TYR A 44 15.81 20.23 21.87
CA TYR A 44 16.64 19.07 22.25
C TYR A 44 18.11 19.30 21.92
N ALA A 45 18.40 20.01 20.82
CA ALA A 45 19.77 20.36 20.46
C ALA A 45 20.43 21.27 21.51
N THR A 46 19.69 22.28 21.98
CA THR A 46 20.17 23.19 23.03
C THR A 46 20.30 22.47 24.36
N ALA A 47 19.31 21.66 24.75
CA ALA A 47 19.37 20.90 26.00
C ALA A 47 20.55 19.91 26.04
N ALA A 48 20.84 19.23 24.93
CA ALA A 48 22.00 18.35 24.83
C ALA A 48 23.32 19.14 24.91
N ARG A 49 23.41 20.30 24.26
CA ARG A 49 24.61 21.16 24.31
C ARG A 49 24.88 21.69 25.72
N GLU A 50 23.85 22.06 26.46
CA GLU A 50 23.99 22.59 27.83
C GLU A 50 24.13 21.51 28.90
N GLY A 51 23.55 20.34 28.68
CA GLY A 51 23.46 19.28 29.68
C GLY A 51 24.49 18.16 29.50
N ALA A 52 24.94 17.92 28.27
CA ALA A 52 25.96 16.94 27.91
C ALA A 52 26.85 17.48 26.77
N PRO A 53 27.62 18.58 26.99
CA PRO A 53 28.49 19.18 25.97
C PRO A 53 29.55 18.21 25.43
N GLN A 54 29.95 17.21 26.22
CA GLN A 54 30.85 16.14 25.82
C GLN A 54 30.24 15.15 24.82
N ALA A 55 28.90 15.08 24.74
CA ALA A 55 28.22 14.10 23.92
C ALA A 55 28.10 14.56 22.45
N ARG A 56 28.46 13.68 21.52
CA ARG A 56 28.26 13.91 20.09
C ARG A 56 26.78 13.81 19.75
N GLN A 57 26.22 14.89 19.22
CA GLN A 57 24.84 14.88 18.74
C GLN A 57 24.75 14.27 17.33
N VAL A 58 23.87 13.29 17.17
CA VAL A 58 23.60 12.64 15.88
C VAL A 58 22.11 12.70 15.56
N ALA A 59 21.79 12.73 14.26
CA ALA A 59 20.40 12.69 13.83
C ALA A 59 19.80 11.30 14.08
N ASP A 60 18.57 11.27 14.57
CA ASP A 60 17.86 10.02 14.75
C ASP A 60 17.73 9.22 13.45
N ARG A 61 17.87 7.90 13.57
CA ARG A 61 17.84 6.94 12.45
C ARG A 61 16.59 7.08 11.60
N TRP A 62 15.46 7.45 12.19
CA TRP A 62 14.22 7.69 11.45
C TRP A 62 14.40 8.77 10.38
N HIS A 63 15.16 9.84 10.64
CA HIS A 63 15.41 10.90 9.65
C HIS A 63 16.21 10.41 8.46
N LEU A 64 17.17 9.51 8.68
CA LEU A 64 17.95 8.90 7.60
C LEU A 64 17.06 8.01 6.73
N LEU A 65 16.20 7.20 7.37
CA LEU A 65 15.22 6.34 6.69
C LEU A 65 14.11 7.12 5.99
N LYS A 66 13.74 8.29 6.51
CA LYS A 66 12.79 9.19 5.86
C LYS A 66 13.42 9.85 4.64
N ASN A 67 14.61 10.42 4.80
CA ASN A 67 15.33 11.09 3.72
C ASN A 67 15.57 10.17 2.51
N ILE A 68 16.00 8.93 2.73
CA ILE A 68 16.20 7.95 1.63
C ILE A 68 14.88 7.59 0.92
N GLY A 69 13.73 7.80 1.56
CA GLY A 69 12.42 7.66 0.93
C GLY A 69 11.98 8.90 0.16
N ASP A 70 12.14 10.07 0.77
CA ASP A 70 11.62 11.34 0.28
C ASP A 70 12.47 11.92 -0.86
N GLU A 71 13.80 11.82 -0.79
CA GLU A 71 14.68 12.43 -1.80
C GLU A 71 14.58 11.76 -3.17
N PRO A 72 14.60 10.42 -3.31
CA PRO A 72 14.37 9.78 -4.61
C PRO A 72 12.96 10.06 -5.14
N GLU A 73 11.97 10.21 -4.27
CA GLU A 73 10.62 10.61 -4.68
C GLU A 73 10.60 12.04 -5.24
N ARG A 74 11.24 12.99 -4.55
CA ARG A 74 11.39 14.38 -5.01
C ARG A 74 12.11 14.45 -6.36
N MET A 75 13.22 13.72 -6.51
CA MET A 75 13.95 13.62 -7.78
C MET A 75 13.05 13.07 -8.91
N MET A 76 12.23 12.06 -8.60
CA MET A 76 11.39 11.37 -9.57
C MET A 76 10.26 12.27 -10.12
N TYR A 77 9.83 13.32 -9.39
CA TYR A 77 8.89 14.32 -9.94
C TYR A 77 9.44 15.04 -11.17
N ARG A 78 10.76 15.30 -11.22
CA ARG A 78 11.41 15.92 -12.39
C ARG A 78 11.41 15.00 -13.62
N HIS A 79 11.33 13.69 -13.40
CA HIS A 79 11.36 12.65 -14.42
C HIS A 79 9.97 12.19 -14.87
N MET A 80 8.90 12.93 -14.52
CA MET A 80 7.54 12.59 -14.94
C MET A 80 7.34 12.46 -16.46
N PRO A 81 7.96 13.30 -17.32
CA PRO A 81 7.93 13.09 -18.77
C PRO A 81 8.54 11.75 -19.19
N LEU A 82 9.68 11.38 -18.58
CA LEU A 82 10.38 10.12 -18.84
C LEU A 82 9.56 8.91 -18.38
N ILE A 83 8.92 8.98 -17.22
CA ILE A 83 7.99 7.94 -16.73
C ILE A 83 6.87 7.70 -17.76
N ARG A 84 6.28 8.76 -18.31
CA ARG A 84 5.23 8.63 -19.34
C ARG A 84 5.76 7.99 -20.62
N LEU A 85 6.98 8.35 -21.04
CA LEU A 85 7.64 7.76 -22.20
C LEU A 85 7.87 6.26 -22.01
N VAL A 86 8.46 5.85 -20.87
CA VAL A 86 8.73 4.45 -20.53
C VAL A 86 7.43 3.63 -20.44
N VAL A 87 6.35 4.19 -19.88
CA VAL A 87 5.03 3.53 -19.90
C VAL A 87 4.56 3.26 -21.33
N ARG A 88 4.71 4.23 -22.24
CA ARG A 88 4.33 4.07 -23.64
C ARG A 88 5.18 2.99 -24.32
N GLU A 89 6.49 3.02 -24.16
CA GLU A 89 7.38 2.03 -24.77
C GLU A 89 7.14 0.60 -24.25
N LEU A 90 6.94 0.44 -22.94
CA LEU A 90 6.59 -0.86 -22.35
C LEU A 90 5.19 -1.34 -22.78
N SER A 91 4.30 -0.41 -23.17
CA SER A 91 2.98 -0.73 -23.72
C SER A 91 3.04 -1.07 -25.21
N LEU A 92 3.94 -0.43 -25.98
CA LEU A 92 4.13 -0.67 -27.42
C LEU A 92 4.95 -1.94 -27.71
N LYS A 93 5.90 -2.30 -26.83
CA LYS A 93 6.59 -3.60 -26.86
C LYS A 93 5.67 -4.77 -26.51
N LYS A 94 4.41 -4.51 -26.13
CA LYS A 94 3.35 -5.50 -26.14
C LYS A 94 2.77 -5.50 -27.56
N SER A 95 3.16 -6.48 -28.39
CA SER A 95 2.67 -6.62 -29.76
C SER A 95 1.15 -6.44 -29.84
N PRO A 96 0.61 -5.90 -30.96
CA PRO A 96 -0.82 -5.75 -31.14
C PRO A 96 -1.45 -7.14 -31.28
N GLU A 97 -1.91 -7.70 -30.16
CA GLU A 97 -2.86 -8.79 -30.16
C GLU A 97 -4.24 -8.19 -30.48
N PRO A 98 -5.02 -8.81 -31.39
CA PRO A 98 -6.23 -8.20 -31.93
C PRO A 98 -7.27 -7.96 -30.82
N GLU A 99 -8.12 -6.97 -31.09
CA GLU A 99 -9.22 -6.46 -30.26
C GLU A 99 -9.66 -7.38 -29.10
N ILE A 100 -9.33 -6.94 -27.89
CA ILE A 100 -9.60 -7.66 -26.65
C ILE A 100 -11.10 -7.58 -26.33
N SER A 101 -11.86 -8.56 -26.82
CA SER A 101 -12.84 -9.24 -25.96
C SER A 101 -12.10 -9.70 -24.70
N VAL A 102 -12.67 -9.52 -23.50
CA VAL A 102 -12.00 -9.88 -22.24
C VAL A 102 -11.42 -11.29 -22.39
N PRO A 103 -10.08 -11.49 -22.37
CA PRO A 103 -9.55 -12.81 -22.63
C PRO A 103 -9.96 -13.63 -21.43
N VAL A 104 -10.65 -14.74 -21.69
CA VAL A 104 -11.06 -15.75 -20.70
C VAL A 104 -9.90 -16.08 -19.74
N ALA A 105 -8.65 -15.97 -20.21
CA ALA A 105 -7.42 -16.12 -19.43
C ALA A 105 -7.25 -15.15 -18.23
N SER A 106 -7.74 -13.91 -18.32
CA SER A 106 -7.63 -12.89 -17.25
C SER A 106 -8.63 -13.14 -16.11
N LEU A 107 -9.86 -13.55 -16.43
CA LEU A 107 -10.84 -14.06 -15.48
C LEU A 107 -10.32 -15.35 -14.82
N ARG A 108 -9.74 -16.26 -15.64
CA ARG A 108 -9.10 -17.50 -15.17
C ARG A 108 -7.94 -17.24 -14.21
N ARG A 109 -7.17 -16.15 -14.37
CA ARG A 109 -6.09 -15.78 -13.43
C ARG A 109 -6.64 -15.31 -12.09
N LEU A 110 -7.68 -14.48 -12.07
CA LEU A 110 -8.30 -13.99 -10.83
C LEU A 110 -8.97 -15.15 -10.07
N GLU A 111 -9.61 -16.06 -10.79
CA GLU A 111 -10.20 -17.29 -10.26
C GLU A 111 -9.14 -18.23 -9.69
N ARG A 112 -8.02 -18.45 -10.40
CA ARG A 112 -6.87 -19.23 -9.88
C ARG A 112 -6.32 -18.62 -8.59
N LEU A 113 -6.22 -17.29 -8.50
CA LEU A 113 -5.76 -16.62 -7.29
C LEU A 113 -6.74 -16.81 -6.13
N LYS A 114 -8.05 -16.68 -6.37
CA LYS A 114 -9.09 -16.96 -5.37
C LYS A 114 -9.05 -18.42 -4.90
N GLN A 115 -8.90 -19.37 -5.83
CA GLN A 115 -8.74 -20.79 -5.53
C GLN A 115 -7.47 -21.06 -4.71
N HIS A 116 -6.35 -20.42 -5.04
CA HIS A 116 -5.09 -20.58 -4.30
C HIS A 116 -5.19 -20.05 -2.87
N ILE A 117 -5.82 -18.88 -2.68
CA ILE A 117 -6.08 -18.29 -1.36
C ILE A 117 -7.01 -19.20 -0.55
N ARG A 118 -8.08 -19.71 -1.17
CA ARG A 118 -9.00 -20.68 -0.55
C ARG A 118 -8.26 -21.96 -0.13
N LYS A 119 -7.42 -22.53 -1.01
CA LYS A 119 -6.65 -23.75 -0.75
C LYS A 119 -5.69 -23.58 0.42
N LYS A 120 -4.95 -22.47 0.48
CA LYS A 120 -4.06 -22.14 1.62
C LYS A 120 -4.82 -21.99 2.93
N ARG A 121 -5.98 -21.33 2.89
CA ARG A 121 -6.84 -21.17 4.08
C ARG A 121 -7.40 -22.52 4.54
N HIS A 122 -7.83 -23.37 3.59
CA HIS A 122 -8.31 -24.72 3.87
C HIS A 122 -7.23 -25.56 4.52
N GLN A 123 -6.01 -25.55 4.00
CA GLN A 123 -4.87 -26.26 4.60
C GLN A 123 -4.63 -25.85 6.06
N ARG A 124 -4.64 -24.55 6.35
CA ARG A 124 -4.52 -24.04 7.72
C ARG A 124 -5.68 -24.44 8.62
N TRP A 125 -6.90 -24.46 8.08
CA TRP A 125 -8.07 -24.92 8.82
C TRP A 125 -7.96 -26.41 9.17
N THR A 126 -7.55 -27.25 8.21
CA THR A 126 -7.29 -28.69 8.46
C THR A 126 -6.23 -28.90 9.53
N GLU A 127 -5.14 -28.13 9.51
CA GLU A 127 -4.09 -28.17 10.52
C GLU A 127 -4.62 -27.81 11.93
N VAL A 128 -5.42 -26.74 12.03
CA VAL A 128 -6.07 -26.35 13.29
C VAL A 128 -7.01 -27.44 13.80
N MET A 129 -7.82 -28.04 12.93
CA MET A 129 -8.74 -29.14 13.31
C MET A 129 -7.97 -30.39 13.73
N ALA A 130 -6.87 -30.73 13.07
CA ALA A 130 -6.02 -31.86 13.43
C ALA A 130 -5.39 -31.68 14.81
N LEU A 131 -4.88 -30.48 15.13
CA LEU A 131 -4.33 -30.17 16.45
C LEU A 131 -5.42 -30.16 17.53
N HIS A 132 -6.61 -29.65 17.21
CA HIS A 132 -7.76 -29.70 18.13
C HIS A 132 -8.20 -31.13 18.43
N ASN A 133 -8.28 -32.00 17.41
CA ASN A 133 -8.64 -33.41 17.57
C ASN A 133 -7.59 -34.20 18.36
N LYS A 134 -6.34 -33.73 18.41
CA LYS A 134 -5.28 -34.27 19.28
C LYS A 134 -5.38 -33.78 20.73
N GLY A 135 -6.39 -32.98 21.08
CA GLY A 135 -6.61 -32.47 22.43
C GLY A 135 -5.81 -31.20 22.79
N CYS A 136 -5.13 -30.56 21.84
CA CYS A 136 -4.38 -29.33 22.11
C CYS A 136 -5.31 -28.17 22.49
N SER A 137 -4.91 -27.38 23.48
CA SER A 137 -5.69 -26.20 23.89
C SER A 137 -5.64 -25.09 22.82
N PHE A 138 -6.66 -24.22 22.76
CA PHE A 138 -6.67 -23.10 21.79
C PHE A 138 -5.44 -22.17 21.90
N ARG A 139 -4.85 -22.03 23.10
CA ARG A 139 -3.63 -21.23 23.30
C ARG A 139 -2.42 -21.90 22.65
N GLU A 140 -2.33 -23.21 22.77
CA GLU A 140 -1.25 -24.01 22.21
C GLU A 140 -1.35 -24.05 20.68
N ILE A 141 -2.54 -24.27 20.13
CA ILE A 141 -2.80 -24.20 18.69
C ILE A 141 -2.44 -22.82 18.14
N SER A 142 -2.75 -21.75 18.86
CA SER A 142 -2.39 -20.37 18.47
C SER A 142 -0.88 -20.18 18.39
N ARG A 143 -0.10 -20.75 19.33
CA ARG A 143 1.36 -20.70 19.32
C ARG A 143 1.96 -21.52 18.17
N ILE A 144 1.44 -22.73 17.93
CA ILE A 144 1.93 -23.64 16.88
C ILE A 144 1.64 -23.07 15.48
N THR A 145 0.40 -22.62 15.25
CA THR A 145 -0.05 -22.19 13.90
C THR A 145 0.19 -20.71 13.62
N GLY A 146 0.55 -19.90 14.63
CA GLY A 146 0.67 -18.45 14.54
C GLY A 146 -0.66 -17.72 14.28
N LEU A 147 -1.80 -18.41 14.37
CA LEU A 147 -3.12 -17.83 14.21
C LEU A 147 -3.62 -17.24 15.54
N SER A 148 -4.41 -16.16 15.48
CA SER A 148 -5.00 -15.58 16.69
C SER A 148 -5.92 -16.59 17.39
N ARG A 149 -5.93 -16.57 18.73
CA ARG A 149 -6.84 -17.42 19.54
C ARG A 149 -8.30 -17.27 19.14
N VAL A 150 -8.73 -16.06 18.77
CA VAL A 150 -10.10 -15.78 18.30
C VAL A 150 -10.38 -16.50 16.98
N THR A 151 -9.41 -16.53 16.06
CA THR A 151 -9.52 -17.25 14.79
C THR A 151 -9.61 -18.76 15.04
N VAL A 152 -8.76 -19.31 15.89
CA VAL A 152 -8.76 -20.74 16.26
C VAL A 152 -10.12 -21.13 16.87
N SER A 153 -10.59 -20.38 17.87
CA SER A 153 -11.88 -20.62 18.50
C SER A 153 -13.04 -20.54 17.51
N ARG A 154 -13.06 -19.53 16.64
CA ARG A 154 -14.08 -19.40 15.59
C ARG A 154 -14.04 -20.57 14.60
N TRP A 155 -12.86 -21.00 14.17
CA TRP A 155 -12.70 -22.09 13.21
C TRP A 155 -13.12 -23.44 13.76
N VAL A 156 -12.77 -23.74 15.01
CA VAL A 156 -13.21 -24.95 15.71
C VAL A 156 -14.72 -24.91 15.95
N GLY A 157 -15.24 -23.78 16.46
CA GLY A 157 -16.67 -23.63 16.74
C GLY A 157 -17.57 -23.61 15.49
N SER A 158 -17.03 -23.35 14.30
CA SER A 158 -17.81 -23.38 13.05
C SER A 158 -18.14 -24.80 12.59
N GLY A 159 -17.44 -25.84 13.07
CA GLY A 159 -17.62 -27.25 12.70
C GLY A 159 -17.27 -27.62 11.25
N THR A 160 -17.40 -26.67 10.33
CA THR A 160 -17.13 -26.76 8.89
C THR A 160 -16.15 -25.68 8.45
N PHE A 161 -15.58 -25.81 7.26
CA PHE A 161 -14.64 -24.83 6.71
C PHE A 161 -15.30 -23.45 6.57
N PRO A 162 -14.84 -22.41 7.30
CA PRO A 162 -15.44 -21.09 7.21
C PRO A 162 -14.93 -20.37 5.96
N GLU A 163 -15.76 -20.46 4.91
CA GLU A 163 -15.66 -19.69 3.67
C GLU A 163 -15.46 -18.19 3.95
N MET A 164 -14.77 -17.51 3.05
CA MET A 164 -14.67 -16.06 3.14
C MET A 164 -16.05 -15.45 2.95
N SER A 165 -16.57 -14.76 3.98
CA SER A 165 -17.77 -13.95 3.83
C SER A 165 -17.56 -12.91 2.71
N THR A 166 -18.23 -13.11 1.59
CA THR A 166 -18.42 -12.08 0.59
C THR A 166 -19.55 -11.20 1.09
N ARG A 167 -19.25 -9.96 1.47
CA ARG A 167 -20.33 -8.99 1.71
C ARG A 167 -21.15 -8.90 0.43
N PRO A 168 -22.48 -9.09 0.47
CA PRO A 168 -23.30 -8.84 -0.71
C PRO A 168 -23.07 -7.38 -1.13
N PRO A 169 -23.02 -7.09 -2.44
CA PRO A 169 -22.90 -5.71 -2.91
C PRO A 169 -24.05 -4.90 -2.31
N LYS A 170 -23.73 -3.74 -1.73
CA LYS A 170 -24.76 -2.82 -1.21
C LYS A 170 -25.67 -2.41 -2.36
N ARG A 171 -26.97 -2.38 -2.11
CA ARG A 171 -27.95 -1.89 -3.09
C ARG A 171 -27.60 -0.44 -3.46
N GLY A 172 -27.34 -0.19 -4.74
CA GLY A 172 -27.02 1.13 -5.27
C GLY A 172 -28.29 1.93 -5.56
N LEU A 173 -28.15 3.26 -5.64
CA LEU A 173 -29.25 4.19 -5.95
C LEU A 173 -29.97 3.86 -7.26
N LEU A 174 -29.27 3.28 -8.23
CA LEU A 174 -29.81 2.90 -9.54
C LEU A 174 -30.47 1.52 -9.58
N ASP A 175 -30.36 0.72 -8.50
CA ASP A 175 -30.91 -0.64 -8.49
C ASP A 175 -32.42 -0.70 -8.72
N PRO A 176 -33.24 0.19 -8.11
CA PRO A 176 -34.68 0.24 -8.39
C PRO A 176 -35.02 0.65 -9.83
N TRP A 177 -34.06 1.27 -10.54
CA TRP A 177 -34.27 1.85 -11.87
C TRP A 177 -33.71 1.00 -13.00
N ARG A 178 -33.23 -0.22 -12.71
CA ARG A 178 -32.54 -1.07 -13.69
C ARG A 178 -33.37 -1.39 -14.93
N GLU A 179 -34.63 -1.79 -14.74
CA GLU A 179 -35.52 -2.12 -15.87
C GLU A 179 -35.85 -0.88 -16.69
N TRP A 180 -36.22 0.22 -16.03
CA TRP A 180 -36.51 1.46 -16.73
C TRP A 180 -35.29 2.02 -17.50
N LEU A 181 -34.10 1.95 -16.91
CA LEU A 181 -32.85 2.33 -17.57
C LEU A 181 -32.50 1.41 -18.76
N LYS A 182 -32.89 0.14 -18.70
CA LYS A 182 -32.75 -0.81 -19.82
C LYS A 182 -33.68 -0.45 -20.97
N GLU A 183 -34.94 -0.10 -20.68
CA GLU A 183 -35.88 0.43 -21.68
C GLU A 183 -35.35 1.70 -22.35
N GLN A 184 -34.81 2.66 -21.57
CA GLN A 184 -34.21 3.88 -22.13
C GLN A 184 -33.05 3.58 -23.10
N ARG A 185 -32.24 2.56 -22.78
CA ARG A 185 -31.16 2.09 -23.65
C ARG A 185 -31.69 1.46 -24.93
N GLU A 186 -32.70 0.58 -24.83
CA GLU A 186 -33.32 -0.09 -25.98
C GLU A 186 -34.04 0.90 -26.91
N CYS A 187 -34.65 1.94 -26.35
CA CYS A 187 -35.24 3.07 -27.10
C CYS A 187 -34.19 4.05 -27.67
N GLY A 188 -32.89 3.80 -27.48
CA GLY A 188 -31.82 4.64 -28.03
C GLY A 188 -31.61 5.99 -27.33
N ASN A 189 -32.18 6.19 -26.13
CA ASN A 189 -31.97 7.40 -25.35
C ASN A 189 -30.64 7.34 -24.59
N TYR A 190 -29.62 8.02 -25.12
CA TYR A 190 -28.27 8.08 -24.52
C TYR A 190 -27.96 9.42 -23.83
N ASN A 191 -28.95 10.29 -23.64
CA ASN A 191 -28.74 11.61 -23.04
C ASN A 191 -28.86 11.53 -21.51
N SER A 192 -27.72 11.48 -20.81
CA SER A 192 -27.68 11.33 -19.35
C SER A 192 -28.42 12.44 -18.59
N GLY A 193 -28.35 13.69 -19.06
CA GLY A 193 -29.03 14.82 -18.43
C GLY A 193 -30.55 14.78 -18.60
N ARG A 194 -31.05 14.20 -19.71
CA ARG A 194 -32.49 13.95 -19.90
C ARG A 194 -32.98 12.82 -18.98
N ILE A 195 -32.26 11.70 -18.96
CA ILE A 195 -32.57 10.55 -18.10
C ILE A 195 -32.57 10.96 -16.62
N TRP A 196 -31.58 11.74 -16.18
CA TRP A 196 -31.53 12.22 -14.80
C TRP A 196 -32.71 13.14 -14.46
N ARG A 197 -33.09 14.08 -15.34
CA ARG A 197 -34.27 14.94 -15.11
C ARG A 197 -35.57 14.13 -15.00
N GLU A 198 -35.72 13.11 -15.84
CA GLU A 198 -36.88 12.21 -15.78
C GLU A 198 -36.90 11.35 -14.50
N MET A 199 -35.72 10.92 -14.01
CA MET A 199 -35.60 10.25 -12.71
C MET A 199 -35.93 11.18 -11.54
N VAL A 200 -35.45 12.43 -11.56
CA VAL A 200 -35.74 13.44 -10.52
C VAL A 200 -37.24 13.77 -10.51
N ALA A 201 -37.86 13.94 -11.68
CA ALA A 201 -39.30 14.18 -11.80
C ALA A 201 -40.15 13.03 -11.23
N ARG A 202 -39.61 11.81 -11.21
CA ARG A 202 -40.24 10.62 -10.60
C ARG A 202 -39.81 10.36 -9.16
N GLY A 203 -39.15 11.33 -8.51
CA GLY A 203 -38.87 11.31 -7.07
C GLY A 203 -37.50 10.76 -6.65
N VAL A 204 -36.53 10.62 -7.57
CA VAL A 204 -35.18 10.18 -7.21
C VAL A 204 -34.34 11.30 -6.63
N THR A 205 -33.80 11.09 -5.43
CA THR A 205 -32.76 11.94 -4.85
C THR A 205 -31.38 11.41 -5.23
N GLY A 206 -30.65 12.11 -6.11
CA GLY A 206 -29.32 11.68 -6.54
C GLY A 206 -28.58 12.67 -7.44
N SER A 207 -27.25 12.57 -7.44
CA SER A 207 -26.38 13.36 -8.32
C SER A 207 -26.46 12.85 -9.77
N GLU A 208 -26.56 13.79 -10.72
CA GLU A 208 -26.50 13.52 -12.17
C GLU A 208 -25.29 12.66 -12.56
N THR A 209 -24.18 12.80 -11.82
CA THR A 209 -22.94 12.04 -12.05
C THR A 209 -23.16 10.53 -12.04
N ILE A 210 -24.05 10.03 -11.18
CA ILE A 210 -24.34 8.59 -11.06
C ILE A 210 -25.05 8.08 -12.33
N VAL A 211 -25.98 8.88 -12.88
CA VAL A 211 -26.70 8.55 -14.13
C VAL A 211 -25.76 8.70 -15.31
N ARG A 212 -24.95 9.75 -15.36
CA ARG A 212 -23.93 9.96 -16.40
C ARG A 212 -22.95 8.79 -16.47
N ASP A 213 -22.46 8.30 -15.34
CA ASP A 213 -21.56 7.16 -15.28
C ASP A 213 -22.24 5.85 -15.71
N ALA A 214 -23.53 5.69 -15.47
CA ALA A 214 -24.31 4.54 -15.91
C ALA A 214 -24.57 4.56 -17.43
N VAL A 215 -25.01 5.71 -17.95
CA VAL A 215 -25.28 5.92 -19.39
C VAL A 215 -23.98 5.86 -20.21
N ALA A 216 -22.86 6.33 -19.66
CA ALA A 216 -21.54 6.18 -20.26
C ALA A 216 -21.14 4.70 -20.47
N LYS A 217 -21.66 3.78 -19.64
CA LYS A 217 -21.47 2.32 -19.81
C LYS A 217 -22.37 1.73 -20.90
N TRP A 218 -23.40 2.43 -21.40
CA TRP A 218 -24.25 1.92 -22.48
C TRP A 218 -23.67 2.15 -23.86
N ARG A 219 -22.97 3.29 -24.06
CA ARG A 219 -22.36 3.69 -25.34
C ARG A 219 -21.18 2.83 -25.76
N LYS A 220 -20.60 2.09 -24.80
CA LYS A 220 -19.62 1.06 -25.06
C LYS A 220 -20.35 -0.25 -24.82
N GLY A 221 -20.38 -1.18 -25.77
CA GLY A 221 -20.67 -2.58 -25.43
C GLY A 221 -19.71 -2.97 -24.31
N TRP A 222 -20.18 -2.96 -23.06
CA TRP A 222 -19.30 -2.92 -21.89
C TRP A 222 -18.72 -4.32 -21.63
N ILE A 223 -17.73 -4.66 -22.44
CA ILE A 223 -16.48 -5.21 -21.96
C ILE A 223 -16.01 -4.19 -20.88
N PRO A 224 -15.77 -4.60 -19.62
CA PRO A 224 -15.08 -3.71 -18.68
C PRO A 224 -13.86 -3.13 -19.39
N PRO A 225 -13.41 -1.90 -19.11
CA PRO A 225 -12.14 -1.46 -19.66
C PRO A 225 -11.05 -2.42 -19.20
N VAL A 226 -10.79 -3.45 -20.00
CA VAL A 226 -9.53 -4.16 -20.14
C VAL A 226 -8.75 -3.43 -21.23
N THR A 227 -8.91 -2.12 -21.29
CA THR A 227 -7.73 -1.28 -21.38
C THR A 227 -7.21 -1.13 -19.96
N THR A 228 -6.41 -2.09 -19.52
CA THR A 228 -5.17 -1.69 -18.85
C THR A 228 -4.37 -0.88 -19.89
N ALA A 229 -4.81 0.34 -20.22
CA ALA A 229 -3.85 1.39 -20.49
C ALA A 229 -2.96 1.32 -19.27
N ALA A 230 -1.71 0.86 -19.46
CA ALA A 230 -0.80 0.60 -18.36
C ALA A 230 -0.89 1.80 -17.42
N ARG A 231 -1.52 1.60 -16.25
CA ARG A 231 -1.88 2.73 -15.39
C ARG A 231 -0.57 3.42 -15.09
N LEU A 232 -0.46 4.70 -15.48
CA LEU A 232 0.74 5.48 -15.23
C LEU A 232 1.09 5.32 -13.75
N PRO A 233 2.23 4.69 -13.40
CA PRO A 233 2.59 4.53 -12.02
C PRO A 233 2.82 5.91 -11.41
N SER A 234 2.39 6.11 -10.17
CA SER A 234 2.64 7.36 -9.46
C SER A 234 4.15 7.52 -9.22
N VAL A 235 4.60 8.77 -9.09
CA VAL A 235 6.00 9.11 -8.76
C VAL A 235 6.49 8.34 -7.54
N SER A 236 5.70 8.32 -6.47
CA SER A 236 6.01 7.57 -5.24
C SER A 236 6.18 6.07 -5.50
N ARG A 237 5.38 5.50 -6.43
CA ARG A 237 5.49 4.08 -6.79
C ARG A 237 6.75 3.79 -7.59
N VAL A 238 7.10 4.65 -8.55
CA VAL A 238 8.33 4.53 -9.35
C VAL A 238 9.57 4.72 -8.46
N SER A 239 9.54 5.70 -7.55
CA SER A 239 10.61 5.91 -6.56
C SER A 239 10.85 4.66 -5.69
N ARG A 240 9.78 3.97 -5.27
CA ARG A 240 9.92 2.70 -4.54
C ARG A 240 10.60 1.59 -5.34
N TRP A 241 10.55 1.61 -6.66
CA TRP A 241 11.25 0.64 -7.49
C TRP A 241 12.77 0.84 -7.54
N LEU A 242 13.28 2.02 -7.18
CA LEU A 242 14.71 2.24 -6.95
C LEU A 242 15.22 1.54 -5.67
N MET A 243 14.30 1.14 -4.77
CA MET A 243 14.59 0.54 -3.47
C MET A 243 14.03 -0.89 -3.41
N PRO A 244 14.83 -1.94 -3.68
CA PRO A 244 14.35 -3.33 -3.76
C PRO A 244 13.55 -3.81 -2.54
N TRP A 245 13.87 -3.34 -1.34
CA TRP A 245 13.14 -3.67 -0.09
C TRP A 245 11.78 -2.99 0.06
N ARG A 246 11.44 -2.02 -0.81
CA ARG A 246 10.12 -1.35 -0.85
C ARG A 246 9.26 -1.79 -2.03
N ILE A 247 9.75 -2.70 -2.88
CA ILE A 247 8.98 -3.25 -4.00
C ILE A 247 7.86 -4.15 -3.44
N ILE A 248 6.64 -3.93 -3.94
CA ILE A 248 5.47 -4.75 -3.60
C ILE A 248 5.65 -6.14 -4.24
N ARG A 249 5.41 -7.20 -3.46
CA ARG A 249 5.50 -8.59 -3.96
C ARG A 249 4.63 -8.79 -5.20
N GLY A 250 5.20 -9.38 -6.24
CA GLY A 250 4.54 -9.62 -7.53
C GLY A 250 4.73 -8.51 -8.56
N GLU A 251 5.42 -7.42 -8.22
CA GLU A 251 5.80 -6.35 -9.16
C GLU A 251 7.27 -6.41 -9.58
N GLU A 252 8.06 -7.37 -9.06
CA GLU A 252 9.53 -7.36 -9.17
C GLU A 252 10.00 -7.30 -10.62
N ASN A 253 9.45 -8.16 -11.48
CA ASN A 253 9.84 -8.23 -12.90
C ASN A 253 9.43 -6.98 -13.68
N TYR A 254 8.25 -6.41 -13.38
CA TYR A 254 7.80 -5.19 -14.05
C TYR A 254 8.61 -3.98 -13.60
N ALA A 255 8.83 -3.84 -12.30
CA ALA A 255 9.65 -2.80 -11.68
C ALA A 255 11.08 -2.83 -12.22
N PHE A 256 11.69 -4.02 -12.29
CA PHE A 256 13.04 -4.20 -12.83
C PHE A 256 13.14 -3.69 -14.27
N ARG A 257 12.29 -4.18 -15.18
CA ARG A 257 12.27 -3.72 -16.58
C ARG A 257 12.00 -2.22 -16.71
N PHE A 258 11.12 -1.69 -15.87
CA PHE A 258 10.78 -0.26 -15.87
C PHE A 258 12.00 0.59 -15.49
N ILE A 259 12.64 0.26 -14.38
CA ILE A 259 13.81 0.99 -13.90
C ILE A 259 15.01 0.79 -14.84
N SER A 260 15.23 -0.41 -15.39
CA SER A 260 16.26 -0.62 -16.41
C SER A 260 16.09 0.32 -17.61
N LEU A 261 14.87 0.42 -18.15
CA LEU A 261 14.58 1.30 -19.29
C LEU A 261 14.68 2.79 -18.93
N MET A 262 14.33 3.17 -17.69
CA MET A 262 14.54 4.54 -17.19
C MET A 262 16.05 4.86 -17.10
N CYS A 263 16.85 3.95 -16.56
CA CYS A 263 18.30 4.12 -16.39
C CYS A 263 19.07 4.06 -17.72
N GLU A 264 18.57 3.32 -18.71
CA GLU A 264 19.11 3.33 -20.09
C GLU A 264 18.95 4.70 -20.75
N LYS A 265 17.82 5.38 -20.49
CA LYS A 265 17.51 6.69 -21.07
C LYS A 265 18.14 7.85 -20.28
N GLU A 266 18.26 7.70 -18.98
CA GLU A 266 18.78 8.73 -18.07
C GLU A 266 19.84 8.12 -17.12
N PRO A 267 21.14 8.23 -17.46
CA PRO A 267 22.23 7.66 -16.67
C PRO A 267 22.29 8.18 -15.22
N GLU A 268 21.83 9.41 -14.97
CA GLU A 268 21.75 9.98 -13.61
C GLU A 268 20.89 9.12 -12.67
N LEU A 269 19.83 8.49 -13.18
CA LEU A 269 18.97 7.60 -12.39
C LEU A 269 19.70 6.33 -11.95
N LYS A 270 20.69 5.87 -12.73
CA LYS A 270 21.53 4.74 -12.37
C LYS A 270 22.44 5.08 -11.20
N ILE A 271 23.02 6.28 -11.22
CA ILE A 271 23.83 6.81 -10.10
C ILE A 271 22.95 6.96 -8.86
N ALA A 272 21.76 7.55 -8.99
CA ALA A 272 20.82 7.71 -7.90
C ALA A 272 20.40 6.35 -7.29
N GLN A 273 20.15 5.35 -8.13
CA GLN A 273 19.86 3.99 -7.67
C GLN A 273 21.03 3.42 -6.85
N GLN A 274 22.26 3.54 -7.35
CA GLN A 274 23.44 3.04 -6.66
C GLN A 274 23.64 3.73 -5.30
N LEU A 275 23.53 5.06 -5.25
CA LEU A 275 23.64 5.83 -4.01
C LEU A 275 22.59 5.43 -2.97
N VAL A 276 21.35 5.19 -3.41
CA VAL A 276 20.28 4.70 -2.52
C VAL A 276 20.61 3.31 -1.97
N LEU A 277 21.13 2.40 -2.80
CA LEU A 277 21.52 1.06 -2.37
C LEU A 277 22.69 1.10 -1.37
N GLU A 278 23.71 1.91 -1.65
CA GLU A 278 24.88 2.09 -0.78
C GLU A 278 24.49 2.72 0.55
N PHE A 279 23.72 3.80 0.52
CA PHE A 279 23.23 4.46 1.73
C PHE A 279 22.40 3.50 2.60
N TYR A 280 21.57 2.66 1.99
CA TYR A 280 20.81 1.66 2.74
C TYR A 280 21.68 0.56 3.35
N ARG A 281 22.79 0.17 2.71
CA ARG A 281 23.75 -0.78 3.30
C ARG A 281 24.37 -0.21 4.57
N ILE A 282 24.74 1.07 4.57
CA ILE A 282 25.25 1.78 5.76
C ILE A 282 24.22 1.76 6.90
N LEU A 283 22.93 1.81 6.59
CA LEU A 283 21.88 1.75 7.62
C LEU A 283 21.62 0.33 8.16
N LYS A 284 22.06 -0.72 7.44
CA LYS A 284 21.84 -2.11 7.86
C LYS A 284 22.95 -2.68 8.73
N THR A 285 24.15 -2.13 8.63
CA THR A 285 25.26 -2.38 9.57
C THR A 285 24.96 -1.75 10.91
#